data_AF-A0A7V8AF40-F1
#
_entry.id   AF-A0A7V8AF40-F1
#
_cell.length_a   1.000
_cell.length_b   1.000
_cell.length_c   1.000
_cell.angle_alpha   90.00
_cell.angle_beta   90.00
_cell.angle_gamma   90.00
#
_symmetry.space_group_name_H-M   'P 1'
#
loop_
_entity.id
_entity.type
_entity.pdbx_description
1 polymer ?
#
loop_
_entity_poly.entity_id
_entity_poly.type
_entity_poly.pdbx_seq_one_letter_code
_entity_poly.pdbx_strand_id
1 'polypeptide(L)'
;MDQKINKLDYFYLLAPAWLALELTLWPGFRAGVFSSSAGWVAAFYAMEASIGAAFYFRLRWAVPAALIENVIYLIAAARFVLFTPLDIAASAETLDMAAAGASYRAALPGILYSAFYCAFRLRRGFKGDVV
;
A
#
# COMPACT_ATOMS: atom_id res chain seq x y z
N MET A 1 7.61 -27.96 6.06
CA MET A 1 8.52 -26.81 6.18
C MET A 1 7.83 -25.81 7.08
N ASP A 2 8.30 -25.65 8.32
CA ASP A 2 7.74 -24.65 9.24
C ASP A 2 8.15 -23.26 8.76
N GLN A 3 7.26 -22.56 8.06
CA GLN A 3 7.47 -21.15 7.74
C GLN A 3 7.41 -20.35 9.04
N LYS A 4 8.56 -19.85 9.50
CA LYS A 4 8.61 -18.86 10.57
C LYS A 4 8.16 -17.51 10.02
N ILE A 5 7.24 -16.86 10.72
CA ILE A 5 6.78 -15.50 10.38
C ILE A 5 7.95 -14.53 10.50
N ASN A 6 8.28 -13.83 9.42
CA ASN A 6 9.33 -12.82 9.39
C ASN A 6 8.81 -11.49 9.95
N LYS A 7 9.70 -10.63 10.45
CA LYS A 7 9.36 -9.25 10.86
C LYS A 7 8.62 -8.47 9.76
N LEU A 8 8.92 -8.77 8.50
CA LEU A 8 8.23 -8.14 7.37
C LEU A 8 6.76 -8.59 7.29
N ASP A 9 6.41 -9.82 7.62
CA ASP A 9 5.04 -10.34 7.47
C ASP A 9 4.02 -9.70 8.42
N TYR A 10 4.50 -9.15 9.55
CA TYR A 10 3.68 -8.37 10.47
C TYR A 10 3.00 -7.18 9.80
N PHE A 11 3.56 -6.66 8.72
CA PHE A 11 2.94 -5.60 7.95
C PHE A 11 1.53 -5.98 7.47
N TYR A 12 1.33 -7.19 6.96
CA TYR A 12 0.02 -7.67 6.51
C TYR A 12 -0.89 -8.05 7.69
N LEU A 13 -0.33 -8.53 8.80
CA LEU A 13 -1.09 -8.78 10.03
C LEU A 13 -1.65 -7.48 10.63
N LEU A 14 -0.98 -6.35 10.39
CA LEU A 14 -1.40 -5.03 10.84
C LEU A 14 -2.38 -4.34 9.87
N ALA A 15 -2.83 -4.99 8.79
CA ALA A 15 -3.80 -4.41 7.85
C ALA A 15 -5.06 -3.79 8.50
N PRO A 16 -5.68 -4.39 9.54
CA PRO A 16 -6.79 -3.74 10.23
C PRO A 16 -6.39 -2.43 10.94
N ALA A 17 -5.16 -2.37 11.47
CA ALA A 17 -4.64 -1.15 12.10
C ALA A 17 -4.32 -0.08 11.05
N TRP A 18 -3.80 -0.46 9.89
CA TRP A 18 -3.59 0.45 8.76
C TRP A 18 -4.91 1.00 8.22
N LEU A 19 -5.95 0.18 8.11
CA LEU A 19 -7.30 0.61 7.75
C LEU A 19 -7.84 1.64 8.75
N ALA A 20 -7.73 1.36 10.05
CA ALA A 20 -8.18 2.29 11.08
C ALA A 20 -7.42 3.62 11.00
N LEU A 21 -6.09 3.58 10.81
CA LEU A 21 -5.26 4.76 10.60
C LEU A 21 -5.75 5.56 9.38
N GLU A 22 -5.99 4.89 8.26
CA GLU A 22 -6.38 5.56 7.00
C GLU A 22 -7.80 6.15 7.07
N LEU A 23 -8.73 5.51 7.77
CA LEU A 23 -10.10 6.00 7.91
C LEU A 23 -10.26 7.12 8.95
N THR A 24 -9.31 7.30 9.88
CA THR A 24 -9.49 8.20 11.03
C THR A 24 -8.45 9.32 11.14
N LEU A 25 -7.17 8.98 11.05
CA LEU A 25 -6.08 9.90 11.39
C LEU A 25 -5.31 10.35 10.15
N TRP A 26 -5.23 9.50 9.13
CA TRP A 26 -4.42 9.76 7.95
C TRP A 26 -5.09 9.30 6.64
N PRO A 27 -6.09 10.03 6.15
CA PRO A 27 -6.72 9.74 4.86
C PRO A 27 -5.73 9.66 3.71
N GLY A 28 -5.85 8.62 2.89
CA GLY A 28 -4.98 8.39 1.73
C GLY A 28 -3.58 7.86 2.07
N PHE A 29 -3.35 7.43 3.32
CA PHE A 29 -2.05 6.91 3.79
C PHE A 29 -1.44 5.87 2.84
N ARG A 30 -2.22 4.90 2.35
CA ARG A 30 -1.73 3.88 1.41
C ARG A 30 -2.67 3.58 0.26
N ALA A 31 -3.96 3.35 0.56
CA ALA A 31 -4.94 2.99 -0.46
C ALA A 31 -5.22 4.17 -1.42
N GLY A 32 -4.87 5.39 -0.99
CA GLY A 32 -4.91 6.61 -1.80
C GLY A 32 -4.12 6.55 -3.12
N VAL A 33 -3.18 5.62 -3.30
CA VAL A 33 -2.49 5.41 -4.60
C VAL A 33 -3.43 4.97 -5.72
N PHE A 34 -4.58 4.40 -5.38
CA PHE A 34 -5.56 3.87 -6.32
C PHE A 34 -6.85 4.69 -6.34
N SER A 35 -7.39 5.02 -5.16
CA SER A 35 -8.64 5.75 -5.00
C SER A 35 -8.79 6.27 -3.57
N SER A 36 -9.47 7.42 -3.42
CA SER A 36 -9.89 7.96 -2.13
C SER A 36 -11.27 7.46 -1.68
N SER A 37 -11.94 6.61 -2.47
CA SER A 37 -13.28 6.11 -2.11
C SER A 37 -13.22 5.11 -0.95
N ALA A 38 -14.11 5.28 0.04
CA ALA A 38 -14.13 4.42 1.22
C ALA A 38 -14.30 2.93 0.89
N GLY A 39 -15.10 2.60 -0.13
CA GLY A 39 -15.26 1.23 -0.61
C GLY A 39 -13.97 0.62 -1.13
N TRP A 40 -13.15 1.41 -1.85
CA TRP A 40 -11.85 0.97 -2.32
C TRP A 40 -10.85 0.78 -1.18
N VAL A 41 -10.80 1.74 -0.25
CA VAL A 41 -9.95 1.65 0.95
C VAL A 41 -10.26 0.37 1.73
N ALA A 42 -11.55 0.08 1.96
CA ALA A 42 -11.98 -1.14 2.63
C ALA A 42 -11.56 -2.41 1.86
N ALA A 43 -11.74 -2.43 0.53
CA ALA A 43 -11.36 -3.57 -0.30
C ALA A 43 -9.84 -3.82 -0.29
N PHE A 44 -9.03 -2.77 -0.39
CA PHE A 44 -7.57 -2.85 -0.33
C PHE A 44 -7.10 -3.49 0.98
N TYR A 45 -7.58 -2.99 2.13
CA TYR A 45 -7.18 -3.54 3.42
C TYR A 45 -7.80 -4.90 3.74
N ALA A 46 -8.97 -5.23 3.18
CA ALA A 46 -9.52 -6.58 3.27
C ALA A 46 -8.61 -7.60 2.55
N MET A 47 -8.11 -7.25 1.37
CA MET A 47 -7.11 -8.07 0.67
C MET A 47 -5.84 -8.22 1.51
N GLU A 48 -5.27 -7.13 2.04
CA GLU A 48 -4.06 -7.23 2.87
C GLU A 48 -4.29 -8.06 4.14
N ALA A 49 -5.44 -7.92 4.78
CA ALA A 49 -5.81 -8.72 5.95
C ALA A 49 -5.94 -10.21 5.58
N SER A 50 -6.45 -10.53 4.38
CA SER A 50 -6.51 -11.92 3.89
C SER A 50 -5.11 -12.52 3.67
N ILE A 51 -4.16 -11.73 3.17
CA ILE A 51 -2.75 -12.13 3.04
C ILE A 51 -2.12 -12.30 4.43
N GLY A 52 -2.43 -11.40 5.37
CA GLY A 52 -2.02 -11.50 6.77
C GLY A 52 -2.52 -12.78 7.44
N ALA A 53 -3.80 -13.10 7.27
CA ALA A 53 -4.38 -14.35 7.74
C ALA A 53 -3.69 -15.57 7.11
N ALA A 54 -3.35 -15.51 5.82
CA ALA A 54 -2.61 -16.57 5.16
C ALA A 54 -1.20 -16.78 5.75
N PHE A 55 -0.51 -15.70 6.16
CA PHE A 55 0.74 -15.82 6.91
C PHE A 55 0.53 -16.42 8.31
N TYR A 56 -0.52 -16.01 9.03
CA TYR A 56 -0.85 -16.55 10.34
C TYR A 56 -1.09 -18.06 10.29
N PHE A 57 -1.84 -18.53 9.29
CA PHE A 57 -2.12 -19.95 9.06
C PHE A 57 -1.02 -20.69 8.27
N ARG A 58 0.11 -20.05 7.98
CA ARG A 58 1.27 -20.63 7.27
C ARG A 58 0.90 -21.27 5.93
N LEU A 59 0.03 -20.63 5.18
CA LEU A 59 -0.40 -21.11 3.86
C LEU A 59 0.71 -20.91 2.83
N ARG A 60 0.97 -21.95 2.02
CA ARG A 60 2.08 -21.96 1.03
C ARG A 60 2.02 -20.82 0.01
N TRP A 61 0.83 -20.29 -0.26
CA TRP A 61 0.62 -19.21 -1.23
C TRP A 61 0.78 -17.80 -0.64
N ALA A 62 0.94 -17.64 0.68
CA ALA A 62 1.01 -16.33 1.34
C ALA A 62 2.19 -15.49 0.82
N VAL A 63 3.38 -16.10 0.69
CA VAL A 63 4.59 -15.44 0.18
C VAL A 63 4.42 -14.94 -1.26
N PRO A 64 4.05 -15.78 -2.26
CA PRO A 64 3.87 -15.29 -3.62
C PRO A 64 2.74 -14.25 -3.75
N ALA A 65 1.63 -14.39 -3.01
CA ALA A 65 0.56 -13.40 -3.02
C ALA A 65 1.04 -12.03 -2.51
N ALA A 66 1.78 -12.01 -1.40
CA ALA A 66 2.37 -10.78 -0.89
C ALA A 66 3.35 -10.16 -1.89
N LEU A 67 4.21 -10.94 -2.54
CA LEU A 67 5.16 -10.41 -3.53
C LEU A 67 4.42 -9.77 -4.73
N ILE A 68 3.36 -10.41 -5.22
CA ILE A 68 2.53 -9.87 -6.30
C ILE A 68 1.88 -8.55 -5.87
N GLU A 69 1.29 -8.52 -4.68
CA GLU A 69 0.68 -7.30 -4.13
C GLU A 69 1.70 -6.16 -4.03
N ASN A 70 2.91 -6.41 -3.51
CA ASN A 70 3.97 -5.42 -3.42
C ASN A 70 4.38 -4.85 -4.80
N VAL A 71 4.41 -5.69 -5.85
CA VAL A 71 4.71 -5.23 -7.22
C VAL A 71 3.60 -4.32 -7.74
N ILE A 72 2.35 -4.72 -7.58
CA ILE A 72 1.19 -3.92 -8.01
C ILE A 72 1.17 -2.58 -7.26
N TYR A 73 1.40 -2.61 -5.95
CA TYR A 73 1.47 -1.42 -5.12
C TYR A 73 2.57 -0.47 -5.58
N LEU A 74 3.78 -0.98 -5.86
CA LEU A 74 4.89 -0.15 -6.36
C LEU A 74 4.58 0.53 -7.70
N ILE A 75 3.93 -0.17 -8.63
CA ILE A 75 3.52 0.40 -9.91
C ILE A 75 2.51 1.54 -9.69
N ALA A 76 1.51 1.32 -8.82
CA ALA A 76 0.53 2.33 -8.47
C ALA A 76 1.15 3.53 -7.74
N ALA A 77 2.05 3.28 -6.80
CA ALA A 77 2.78 4.32 -6.07
C ALA A 77 3.66 5.15 -7.01
N ALA A 78 4.37 4.53 -7.95
CA ALA A 78 5.14 5.24 -8.96
C ALA A 78 4.22 6.10 -9.84
N ARG A 79 3.06 5.57 -10.24
CA ARG A 79 2.07 6.35 -10.98
C ARG A 79 1.59 7.56 -10.18
N PHE A 80 1.24 7.36 -8.92
CA PHE A 80 0.76 8.41 -8.04
C PHE A 80 1.81 9.52 -7.86
N VAL A 81 3.05 9.14 -7.55
CA VAL A 81 4.12 10.12 -7.31
C VAL A 81 4.44 10.93 -8.56
N LEU A 82 4.49 10.29 -9.74
CA LEU A 82 4.94 10.93 -10.98
C LEU A 82 3.83 11.65 -11.75
N PHE A 83 2.64 11.05 -11.86
CA PHE A 83 1.58 11.56 -12.73
C PHE A 83 0.53 12.39 -12.00
N THR A 84 0.20 12.08 -10.74
CA THR A 84 -0.78 12.89 -10.00
C THR A 84 -0.43 14.39 -9.93
N PRO A 85 0.84 14.82 -9.70
CA PRO A 85 1.16 16.25 -9.75
C PRO A 85 1.02 16.84 -11.16
N LEU A 86 1.27 16.06 -12.23
CA LEU A 86 1.08 16.48 -13.61
C LEU A 86 -0.41 16.61 -13.96
N ASP A 87 -1.24 15.68 -13.52
CA ASP A 87 -2.70 15.70 -13.71
C ASP A 87 -3.34 16.89 -12.98
N ILE A 88 -2.84 17.20 -11.77
CA ILE A 88 -3.22 18.41 -11.03
C ILE A 88 -2.81 19.65 -11.84
N ALA A 89 -1.55 19.76 -12.27
CA ALA A 89 -1.09 20.90 -13.05
C ALA A 89 -1.82 21.09 -14.38
N ALA A 90 -2.16 20.00 -15.08
CA ALA A 90 -2.90 20.03 -16.34
C ALA A 90 -4.36 20.48 -16.17
N SER A 91 -4.94 20.30 -14.99
CA SER A 91 -6.33 20.64 -14.66
C SER A 91 -6.46 21.99 -13.93
N ALA A 92 -5.41 22.81 -13.98
CA ALA A 92 -5.24 24.05 -13.21
C ALA A 92 -6.34 25.12 -13.38
N GLU A 93 -7.12 25.06 -14.46
CA GLU A 93 -8.22 26.00 -14.70
C GLU A 93 -9.53 25.65 -13.97
N THR A 94 -9.54 24.57 -13.18
CA THR A 94 -10.74 24.13 -12.42
C THR A 94 -10.70 24.55 -10.94
N LEU A 95 -11.87 24.86 -10.37
CA LEU A 95 -12.05 25.37 -9.00
C LEU A 95 -11.58 24.43 -7.87
N ASP A 96 -11.23 23.17 -8.16
CA ASP A 96 -10.97 22.11 -7.17
C ASP A 96 -9.46 21.78 -6.96
N MET A 97 -8.58 22.66 -7.41
CA MET A 97 -7.12 22.44 -7.44
C MET A 97 -6.44 22.41 -6.07
N ALA A 98 -6.87 23.27 -5.14
CA ALA A 98 -6.26 23.38 -3.82
C ALA A 98 -6.51 22.14 -2.95
N ALA A 99 -7.70 21.55 -3.06
CA ALA A 99 -8.08 20.34 -2.35
C ALA A 99 -7.33 19.11 -2.88
N ALA A 100 -7.21 18.98 -4.20
CA ALA A 100 -6.44 17.91 -4.83
C ALA A 100 -4.94 17.96 -4.43
N GLY A 101 -4.32 19.14 -4.48
CA GLY A 101 -2.93 19.33 -4.07
C GLY A 101 -2.69 19.13 -2.57
N ALA A 102 -3.64 19.51 -1.70
CA ALA A 102 -3.57 19.23 -0.27
C ALA A 102 -3.67 17.72 0.01
N SER A 103 -4.59 17.03 -0.66
CA SER A 103 -4.79 15.58 -0.52
C SER A 103 -3.57 14.79 -0.97
N TYR A 104 -2.98 15.16 -2.11
CA TYR A 104 -1.72 14.58 -2.59
C TYR A 104 -0.59 14.73 -1.56
N ARG A 105 -0.38 15.95 -1.04
CA ARG A 105 0.66 16.23 -0.04
C ARG A 105 0.45 15.46 1.26
N ALA A 106 -0.80 15.33 1.70
CA ALA A 106 -1.13 14.56 2.89
C ALA A 106 -0.85 13.06 2.70
N ALA A 107 -1.19 12.49 1.55
CA ALA A 107 -1.01 11.06 1.26
C ALA A 107 0.46 10.66 1.02
N LEU A 108 1.25 11.56 0.42
CA LEU A 108 2.59 11.26 -0.08
C LEU A 108 3.54 10.58 0.92
N PRO A 109 3.68 11.02 2.20
CA PRO A 109 4.64 10.39 3.10
C PRO A 109 4.31 8.93 3.42
N GLY A 110 3.02 8.60 3.56
CA GLY A 110 2.57 7.23 3.80
C GLY A 110 2.81 6.31 2.60
N ILE A 111 2.56 6.84 1.41
CA ILE A 111 2.80 6.16 0.14
C ILE A 111 4.28 5.88 -0.06
N LEU A 112 5.15 6.85 0.23
CA LEU A 112 6.61 6.68 0.14
C LEU A 112 7.14 5.66 1.15
N TYR A 113 6.67 5.70 2.39
CA TYR A 113 7.00 4.70 3.40
C TYR A 113 6.62 3.29 2.92
N SER A 114 5.40 3.15 2.41
CA SER A 114 4.88 1.87 1.93
C SER A 114 5.63 1.37 0.72
N ALA A 115 5.94 2.25 -0.24
CA ALA A 115 6.75 1.92 -1.40
C ALA A 115 8.15 1.45 -0.98
N PHE A 116 8.80 2.13 -0.02
CA PHE A 116 10.09 1.70 0.49
C PHE A 116 10.02 0.31 1.14
N TYR A 117 9.00 0.07 1.96
CA TYR A 117 8.75 -1.24 2.56
C TYR A 117 8.56 -2.33 1.48
N CYS A 118 7.70 -2.10 0.48
CA CYS A 118 7.44 -3.03 -0.62
C CYS A 118 8.72 -3.35 -1.41
N ALA A 119 9.50 -2.32 -1.76
CA ALA A 119 10.76 -2.48 -2.49
C ALA A 119 11.79 -3.27 -1.68
N PHE A 120 11.89 -3.01 -0.36
CA PHE A 120 12.79 -3.74 0.52
C PHE A 120 12.39 -5.22 0.64
N ARG A 121 11.09 -5.51 0.78
CA ARG A 121 10.56 -6.88 0.83
C ARG A 121 10.82 -7.64 -0.47
N LEU A 122 10.56 -7.03 -1.62
CA LEU A 122 10.84 -7.64 -2.93
C LEU A 122 12.33 -7.94 -3.09
N ARG A 123 13.21 -7.01 -2.75
CA ARG A 123 14.66 -7.22 -2.79
C ARG A 123 15.09 -8.42 -1.96
N ARG A 124 14.55 -8.60 -0.76
CA ARG A 124 14.87 -9.78 0.08
C ARG A 124 14.25 -11.06 -0.46
N GLY A 125 13.03 -11.00 -0.99
CA GLY A 125 12.38 -12.14 -1.65
C GLY A 125 13.20 -12.65 -2.84
N PHE A 126 13.69 -11.76 -3.71
CA PHE A 126 14.54 -12.15 -4.85
C PHE A 126 15.93 -12.65 -4.45
N LYS A 127 16.45 -12.23 -3.30
CA LYS A 127 17.73 -12.75 -2.76
C LYS A 127 17.61 -14.12 -2.08
N GLY A 128 16.39 -14.62 -1.88
CA GLY A 128 16.15 -15.85 -1.13
C GLY A 128 16.25 -15.69 0.40
N ASP A 129 16.32 -14.45 0.90
CA ASP A 129 16.45 -14.15 2.34
C ASP A 129 15.11 -14.27 3.10
N VAL A 130 14.01 -14.46 2.37
CA VAL A 130 12.64 -14.59 2.90
C VAL A 130 12.11 -15.97 2.52
N VAL A 131 12.66 -17.01 3.15
CA VAL A 131 12.17 -18.39 3.09
C VAL A 131 12.08 -18.96 4.50
#